data_AF-A0A066WMN3-F1
#
_entry.id   AF-A0A066WMN3-F1
#
_cell.length_a   1.000
_cell.length_b   1.000
_cell.length_c   1.000
_cell.angle_alpha   90.00
_cell.angle_beta   90.00
_cell.angle_gamma   90.00
#
_symmetry.space_group_name_H-M   'P 1'
#
loop_
_entity.id
_entity.type
_entity.pdbx_description
1 polymer ?
#
loop_
_entity_poly.entity_id
_entity_poly.type
_entity_poly.pdbx_seq_one_letter_code
_entity_poly.pdbx_strand_id
1 'polypeptide(L)'
;MDLKEIQNLIKFVSNSGVAEVKLEMDDVKITIRTTLESSAPEPTYVQQIPAQAPVQQIVATPAAPAAAAPVAAAPAAEDSKYITIKSPMIGTFYRKPSPDKPMFVEVGSSIAKGDVLCVVEAMKLFNEIESEISGKIVKILVDDMSPVEFDQPLFLVDPS
;
A
#
# COMPACT_ATOMS: atom_id res chain seq x y z
N MET A 1 36.00 9.48 8.76
CA MET A 1 35.52 8.52 9.77
C MET A 1 36.69 7.66 10.22
N ASP A 2 36.91 7.55 11.52
CA ASP A 2 38.07 6.87 12.10
C ASP A 2 37.79 5.39 12.40
N LEU A 3 38.83 4.54 12.35
CA LEU A 3 38.71 3.09 12.59
C LEU A 3 38.08 2.76 13.96
N LYS A 4 38.30 3.62 14.97
CA LYS A 4 37.70 3.48 16.31
C LYS A 4 36.19 3.69 16.30
N GLU A 5 35.68 4.59 15.48
CA GLU A 5 34.23 4.87 15.39
C GLU A 5 33.49 3.70 14.74
N ILE A 6 34.09 3.11 13.70
CA ILE A 6 33.55 1.92 13.03
C ILE A 6 33.48 0.73 14.01
N GLN A 7 34.50 0.52 14.85
CA GLN A 7 34.48 -0.54 15.86
C GLN A 7 33.40 -0.32 16.93
N ASN A 8 33.17 0.93 17.35
CA ASN A 8 32.10 1.24 18.28
C ASN A 8 30.72 1.01 17.66
N LEU A 9 30.56 1.36 16.37
CA LEU A 9 29.33 1.10 15.64
C LEU A 9 29.04 -0.40 15.52
N ILE A 10 30.03 -1.22 15.17
CA ILE A 10 29.87 -2.69 15.11
C ILE A 10 29.49 -3.25 16.48
N LYS A 11 30.17 -2.83 17.56
CA LYS A 11 29.84 -3.27 18.93
C LYS A 11 28.45 -2.84 19.39
N PHE A 12 28.00 -1.66 18.98
CA PHE A 12 26.64 -1.19 19.26
C PHE A 12 25.62 -2.06 18.53
N VAL A 13 25.83 -2.31 17.23
CA VAL A 13 24.93 -3.15 16.42
C VAL A 13 24.83 -4.56 16.98
N SER A 14 25.96 -5.20 17.34
CA SER A 14 25.98 -6.54 17.95
C SER A 14 25.22 -6.63 19.28
N ASN A 15 25.24 -5.58 20.12
CA ASN A 15 24.52 -5.59 21.40
C ASN A 15 23.05 -5.17 21.28
N SER A 16 22.70 -4.43 20.23
CA SER A 16 21.34 -3.92 20.00
C SER A 16 20.38 -4.95 19.38
N GLY A 17 20.89 -6.08 18.87
CA GLY A 17 20.07 -7.11 18.22
C GLY A 17 19.51 -6.69 16.85
N VAL A 18 20.08 -5.65 16.24
CA VAL A 18 19.63 -5.12 14.94
C VAL A 18 20.12 -6.01 13.80
N ALA A 19 19.21 -6.40 12.91
CA ALA A 19 19.47 -7.31 11.79
C ALA A 19 20.28 -6.64 10.65
N GLU A 20 20.06 -5.35 10.38
CA GLU A 20 20.79 -4.60 9.35
C GLU A 20 20.89 -3.10 9.72
N VAL A 21 22.07 -2.51 9.52
CA VAL A 21 22.32 -1.07 9.61
C VAL A 21 23.03 -0.57 8.35
N LYS A 22 22.45 0.45 7.72
CA LYS A 22 23.00 1.11 6.53
C LYS A 22 23.28 2.58 6.85
N LEU A 23 24.52 3.00 6.62
CA LEU A 23 24.98 4.38 6.83
C LEU A 23 25.56 4.91 5.51
N GLU A 24 24.99 6.01 5.01
CA GLU A 24 25.46 6.71 3.82
C GLU A 24 25.85 8.14 4.23
N MET A 25 27.09 8.50 3.93
CA MET A 25 27.68 9.84 4.02
C MET A 25 28.24 10.19 2.63
N ASP A 26 28.44 11.47 2.34
CA ASP A 26 28.74 11.99 0.99
C ASP A 26 29.83 11.20 0.22
N ASP A 27 30.85 10.66 0.92
CA ASP A 27 31.92 9.85 0.33
C ASP A 27 32.01 8.41 0.87
N VAL A 28 31.13 7.99 1.80
CA VAL A 28 31.28 6.73 2.54
C VAL A 28 29.96 5.99 2.69
N LYS A 29 29.92 4.73 2.25
CA LYS A 29 28.78 3.82 2.39
C LYS A 29 29.15 2.59 3.22
N ILE A 30 28.48 2.39 4.35
CA ILE A 30 28.70 1.27 5.27
C ILE A 30 27.41 0.47 5.41
N THR A 31 27.50 -0.85 5.32
CA THR A 31 26.38 -1.78 5.56
C THR A 31 26.83 -2.87 6.52
N ILE A 32 26.15 -2.98 7.66
CA ILE A 32 26.42 -3.97 8.70
C ILE A 32 25.20 -4.88 8.80
N ARG A 33 25.38 -6.18 8.59
CA ARG A 33 24.32 -7.19 8.70
C ARG A 33 24.65 -8.16 9.83
N THR A 34 23.66 -8.42 10.68
CA THR A 34 23.75 -9.39 11.76
C THR A 34 22.93 -10.61 11.36
N THR A 35 23.61 -11.73 11.06
CA THR A 35 22.95 -13.00 10.73
C THR A 35 22.42 -13.65 12.00
N LEU A 36 21.15 -13.40 12.32
CA LEU A 36 20.42 -14.19 13.30
C LEU A 36 19.95 -15.48 12.61
N GLU A 37 20.77 -16.53 12.67
CA GLU A 37 20.33 -17.88 12.30
C GLU A 37 19.24 -18.35 13.27
N SER A 38 17.98 -18.06 12.92
CA SER A 38 16.85 -18.86 13.39
C SER A 38 16.61 -19.97 12.38
N SER A 39 17.30 -21.09 12.57
CA SER A 39 16.81 -22.38 12.09
C SER A 39 15.52 -22.70 12.83
N ALA A 40 14.38 -22.53 12.16
CA ALA A 40 13.12 -23.14 12.57
C ALA A 40 12.67 -24.07 11.43
N PRO A 41 12.50 -25.38 11.70
CA PRO A 41 12.14 -26.37 10.69
C PRO A 41 10.69 -26.19 10.22
N GLU A 42 10.47 -26.28 8.92
CA GLU A 42 9.14 -26.37 8.32
C GLU A 42 8.36 -27.58 8.88
N PRO A 43 7.10 -27.41 9.31
CA PRO A 43 6.26 -28.56 9.64
C PRO A 43 5.73 -29.23 8.37
N THR A 44 6.29 -30.39 8.05
CA THR A 44 5.73 -31.36 7.09
C THR A 44 4.34 -31.81 7.55
N TYR A 45 3.30 -31.41 6.82
CA TYR A 45 1.96 -31.96 6.98
C TYR A 45 1.85 -33.31 6.28
N VAL A 46 1.66 -34.37 7.06
CA VAL A 46 1.34 -35.71 6.56
C VAL A 46 -0.15 -35.74 6.23
N GLN A 47 -0.50 -35.70 4.95
CA GLN A 47 -1.87 -35.88 4.49
C GLN A 47 -2.25 -37.37 4.58
N GLN A 48 -3.06 -37.72 5.57
CA GLN A 48 -3.71 -39.05 5.62
C GLN A 48 -4.71 -39.18 4.48
N ILE A 49 -4.63 -40.28 3.75
CA ILE A 49 -5.51 -40.65 2.65
C ILE A 49 -6.62 -41.55 3.23
N PRO A 50 -7.91 -41.14 3.25
CA PRO A 50 -8.99 -42.06 3.52
C PRO A 50 -9.37 -42.82 2.25
N ALA A 51 -9.48 -44.14 2.39
CA ALA A 51 -9.87 -45.08 1.35
C ALA A 51 -11.25 -44.76 0.74
N GLN A 52 -11.33 -44.83 -0.58
CA GLN A 52 -12.56 -44.68 -1.35
C GLN A 52 -13.47 -45.92 -1.19
N ALA A 53 -14.75 -45.68 -0.93
CA ALA A 53 -15.85 -46.61 -1.20
C ALA A 53 -16.69 -46.04 -2.36
N PRO A 54 -17.06 -46.83 -3.38
CA PRO A 54 -17.79 -46.31 -4.54
C PRO A 54 -19.30 -46.50 -4.35
N VAL A 55 -20.09 -45.43 -4.31
CA VAL A 55 -21.53 -45.51 -4.57
C VAL A 55 -22.11 -44.24 -5.20
N GLN A 56 -22.69 -44.47 -6.39
CA GLN A 56 -23.92 -43.90 -6.93
C GLN A 56 -23.97 -42.41 -7.29
N GLN A 57 -23.78 -42.22 -8.60
CA GLN A 57 -24.23 -41.12 -9.44
C GLN A 57 -25.70 -40.73 -9.17
N ILE A 58 -25.88 -39.52 -8.63
CA ILE A 58 -27.10 -38.73 -8.80
C ILE A 58 -26.70 -37.37 -9.41
N VAL A 59 -27.37 -37.04 -10.49
CA VAL A 59 -27.17 -35.81 -11.27
C VAL A 59 -27.74 -34.61 -10.51
N ALA A 60 -26.86 -33.68 -10.15
CA ALA A 60 -27.21 -32.29 -9.85
C ALA A 60 -26.00 -31.43 -10.24
N THR A 61 -26.21 -30.53 -11.20
CA THR A 61 -25.21 -29.66 -11.83
C THR A 61 -24.48 -28.81 -10.78
N PRO A 62 -23.15 -28.93 -10.63
CA PRO A 62 -22.39 -28.02 -9.76
C PRO A 62 -22.20 -26.69 -10.47
N ALA A 63 -22.55 -25.62 -9.76
CA ALA A 63 -22.24 -24.24 -10.13
C ALA A 63 -20.73 -24.09 -10.39
N ALA A 64 -20.42 -23.38 -11.48
CA ALA A 64 -19.07 -23.05 -11.89
C ALA A 64 -18.30 -22.28 -10.79
N PRO A 65 -16.95 -22.37 -10.78
CA PRO A 65 -16.12 -21.57 -9.88
C PRO A 65 -16.45 -20.10 -10.06
N ALA A 66 -16.62 -19.39 -8.95
CA ALA A 66 -16.74 -17.93 -8.93
C ALA A 66 -15.50 -17.34 -9.60
N ALA A 67 -15.66 -16.97 -10.86
CA ALA A 67 -14.74 -16.12 -11.58
C ALA A 67 -14.56 -14.84 -10.77
N ALA A 68 -13.31 -14.42 -10.61
CA ALA A 68 -12.98 -13.06 -10.21
C ALA A 68 -13.87 -12.12 -11.02
N ALA A 69 -14.72 -11.37 -10.32
CA ALA A 69 -15.53 -10.35 -10.96
C ALA A 69 -14.55 -9.38 -11.65
N PRO A 70 -14.63 -9.19 -12.98
CA PRO A 70 -13.98 -8.05 -13.57
C PRO A 70 -14.65 -6.84 -12.94
N VAL A 71 -13.84 -6.04 -12.25
CA VAL A 71 -14.23 -4.72 -11.76
C VAL A 71 -14.91 -4.04 -12.93
N ALA A 72 -16.19 -3.74 -12.79
CA ALA A 72 -16.96 -3.08 -13.81
C ALA A 72 -16.25 -1.76 -14.14
N ALA A 73 -15.60 -1.71 -15.30
CA ALA A 73 -15.22 -0.46 -15.93
C ALA A 73 -16.53 0.28 -16.26
N ALA A 74 -16.97 1.11 -15.31
CA ALA A 74 -18.00 2.12 -15.54
C ALA A 74 -17.47 3.13 -16.59
N PRO A 75 -18.36 3.74 -17.38
CA PRO A 75 -18.08 4.12 -18.76
C PRO A 75 -17.02 5.21 -18.86
N ALA A 76 -15.94 4.90 -19.57
CA ALA A 76 -14.97 5.88 -20.06
C ALA A 76 -15.62 6.70 -21.18
N ALA A 77 -16.38 7.73 -20.81
CA ALA A 77 -16.98 8.64 -21.78
C ALA A 77 -17.26 10.05 -21.20
N GLU A 78 -16.47 10.54 -20.24
CA GLU A 78 -16.39 11.99 -19.92
C GLU A 78 -15.00 12.45 -19.44
N ASP A 79 -14.01 11.56 -19.36
CA ASP A 79 -12.73 11.82 -18.68
C ASP A 79 -11.74 12.70 -19.47
N SER A 80 -11.95 12.96 -20.76
CA SER A 80 -10.97 13.71 -21.57
C SER A 80 -10.78 15.17 -21.14
N LYS A 81 -11.72 15.73 -20.37
CA LYS A 81 -11.62 17.10 -19.83
C LYS A 81 -11.10 17.16 -18.39
N TYR A 82 -11.05 16.02 -17.70
CA TYR A 82 -10.70 15.96 -16.29
C TYR A 82 -9.26 15.48 -16.10
N ILE A 83 -8.59 16.05 -15.10
CA ILE A 83 -7.25 15.62 -14.71
C ILE A 83 -7.39 14.65 -13.54
N THR A 84 -6.71 13.51 -13.65
CA THR A 84 -6.69 12.50 -12.60
C THR A 84 -5.52 12.74 -11.65
N ILE A 85 -5.79 12.83 -10.36
CA ILE A 85 -4.76 12.78 -9.32
C ILE A 85 -4.63 11.33 -8.86
N LYS A 86 -3.41 10.81 -8.84
CA LYS A 86 -3.09 9.41 -8.59
C LYS A 86 -2.30 9.24 -7.29
N SER A 87 -2.28 8.02 -6.76
CA SER A 87 -1.48 7.71 -5.58
C SER A 87 0.00 7.58 -5.93
N PRO A 88 0.90 8.31 -5.25
CA PRO A 88 2.34 8.18 -5.46
C PRO A 88 2.95 6.97 -4.73
N MET A 89 2.16 6.22 -3.96
CA MET A 89 2.63 5.12 -3.13
C MET A 89 1.55 4.06 -2.88
N ILE A 90 1.97 2.90 -2.40
CA ILE A 90 1.08 1.82 -1.94
C ILE A 90 0.76 2.06 -0.46
N GLY A 91 -0.51 1.93 -0.06
CA GLY A 91 -0.90 2.13 1.32
C GLY A 91 -2.40 2.04 1.56
N THR A 92 -2.88 2.59 2.68
CA THR A 92 -4.30 2.72 3.00
C THR A 92 -4.75 4.17 2.83
N PHE A 93 -5.78 4.41 2.05
CA PHE A 93 -6.34 5.74 1.77
C PHE A 93 -7.27 6.21 2.89
N TYR A 94 -7.07 7.44 3.36
CA TYR A 94 -7.91 8.09 4.36
C TYR A 94 -8.37 9.47 3.88
N ARG A 95 -9.67 9.72 4.06
CA ARG A 95 -10.31 11.00 3.69
C ARG A 95 -10.19 12.08 4.76
N LYS A 96 -9.69 11.72 5.94
CA LYS A 96 -9.56 12.61 7.12
C LYS A 96 -8.15 12.53 7.69
N PRO A 97 -7.63 13.62 8.28
CA PRO A 97 -6.35 13.59 8.98
C PRO A 97 -6.42 12.78 10.28
N SER A 98 -7.60 12.65 10.88
CA SER A 98 -7.86 11.86 12.09
C SER A 98 -9.38 11.55 12.18
N PRO A 99 -9.81 10.54 12.96
CA PRO A 99 -11.23 10.15 13.05
C PRO A 99 -12.19 11.30 13.40
N ASP A 100 -11.75 12.19 14.29
CA ASP A 100 -12.54 13.30 14.84
C ASP A 100 -12.43 14.60 14.03
N LYS A 101 -11.66 14.60 12.94
CA LYS A 101 -11.44 15.77 12.09
C LYS A 101 -12.32 15.72 10.83
N PRO A 102 -12.63 16.88 10.23
CA PRO A 102 -13.37 16.93 8.98
C PRO A 102 -12.59 16.27 7.85
N MET A 103 -13.30 15.93 6.77
CA MET A 103 -12.67 15.47 5.54
C MET A 103 -11.79 16.58 4.94
N PHE A 104 -10.69 16.20 4.30
CA PHE A 104 -9.85 17.15 3.58
C PHE A 104 -10.62 17.82 2.44
N VAL A 105 -11.26 17.01 1.60
CA VAL A 105 -12.07 17.48 0.45
C VAL A 105 -13.32 16.62 0.25
N GLU A 106 -14.33 17.25 -0.35
CA GLU A 106 -15.56 16.61 -0.81
C GLU A 106 -15.77 16.84 -2.32
N VAL A 107 -16.70 16.10 -2.91
CA VAL A 107 -17.11 16.37 -4.29
C VAL A 107 -17.67 17.78 -4.38
N GLY A 108 -17.11 18.57 -5.28
CA GLY A 108 -17.43 19.97 -5.47
C GLY A 108 -16.52 20.94 -4.71
N SER A 109 -15.58 20.48 -3.88
CA SER A 109 -14.57 21.33 -3.26
C SER A 109 -13.63 21.94 -4.30
N SER A 110 -13.33 23.22 -4.18
CA SER A 110 -12.25 23.89 -4.94
C SER A 110 -10.91 23.62 -4.26
N ILE A 111 -9.89 23.33 -5.05
CA ILE A 111 -8.52 23.03 -4.60
C ILE A 111 -7.51 23.89 -5.35
N ALA A 112 -6.43 24.26 -4.69
CA ALA A 112 -5.25 24.90 -5.25
C ALA A 112 -4.06 23.94 -5.28
N LYS A 113 -3.02 24.29 -6.04
CA LYS A 113 -1.77 23.54 -6.02
C LYS A 113 -1.14 23.61 -4.62
N GLY A 114 -0.81 22.45 -4.05
CA GLY A 114 -0.29 22.30 -2.69
C GLY A 114 -1.36 22.01 -1.63
N ASP A 115 -2.66 22.07 -1.97
CA ASP A 115 -3.71 21.72 -1.00
C ASP A 115 -3.69 20.22 -0.70
N VAL A 116 -3.81 19.86 0.58
CA VAL A 116 -3.87 18.46 1.01
C VAL A 116 -5.25 17.87 0.73
N LEU A 117 -5.28 16.77 -0.01
CA LEU A 117 -6.52 16.12 -0.50
C LEU A 117 -6.89 14.87 0.30
N CYS A 118 -5.90 14.11 0.74
CA CYS A 118 -6.06 12.91 1.54
C CYS A 118 -4.76 12.54 2.23
N VAL A 119 -4.82 11.48 3.03
CA VAL A 119 -3.64 10.84 3.61
C VAL A 119 -3.56 9.41 3.12
N VAL A 120 -2.36 8.95 2.78
CA VAL A 120 -2.07 7.54 2.53
C VAL A 120 -1.16 7.02 3.63
N GLU A 121 -1.61 6.00 4.35
CA GLU A 121 -0.82 5.32 5.37
C GLU A 121 0.03 4.23 4.73
N ALA A 122 1.35 4.35 4.87
CA ALA A 122 2.30 3.34 4.42
C ALA A 122 3.31 3.09 5.55
N MET A 123 3.46 1.82 5.97
CA MET A 123 4.40 1.43 7.03
C MET A 123 4.24 2.22 8.35
N LYS A 124 2.99 2.50 8.76
CA LYS A 124 2.61 3.35 9.92
C LYS A 124 2.97 4.84 9.79
N LEU A 125 3.35 5.29 8.60
CA LEU A 125 3.57 6.70 8.29
C LEU A 125 2.37 7.24 7.52
N PHE A 126 1.82 8.37 7.98
CA PHE A 126 0.68 9.04 7.37
C PHE A 126 1.21 10.12 6.44
N ASN A 127 1.20 9.84 5.13
CA ASN A 127 1.72 10.75 4.12
C ASN A 127 0.57 11.55 3.50
N GLU A 128 0.66 12.87 3.59
CA GLU A 128 -0.30 13.78 2.96
C GLU A 128 -0.12 13.77 1.43
N ILE A 129 -1.24 13.68 0.71
CA ILE A 129 -1.26 13.78 -0.74
C ILE A 129 -1.74 15.18 -1.11
N GLU A 130 -0.84 15.98 -1.68
CA GLU A 130 -1.12 17.34 -2.13
C GLU A 130 -1.60 17.36 -3.58
N SER A 131 -2.40 18.37 -3.91
CA SER A 131 -2.81 18.61 -5.29
C SER A 131 -1.68 19.22 -6.11
N GLU A 132 -1.39 18.65 -7.29
CA GLU A 132 -0.41 19.22 -8.23
C GLU A 132 -1.01 20.32 -9.11
N ILE A 133 -2.34 20.45 -9.12
CA ILE A 133 -3.11 21.36 -9.96
C ILE A 133 -4.14 22.15 -9.14
N SER A 134 -4.71 23.19 -9.74
CA SER A 134 -5.87 23.90 -9.18
C SER A 134 -7.12 23.52 -9.97
N GLY A 135 -8.27 23.53 -9.31
CA GLY A 135 -9.53 23.14 -9.94
C GLY A 135 -10.62 22.76 -8.93
N LYS A 136 -11.58 21.95 -9.37
CA LYS A 136 -12.70 21.46 -8.55
C LYS A 136 -12.75 19.94 -8.53
N ILE A 137 -12.93 19.34 -7.35
CA ILE A 137 -13.12 17.88 -7.23
C ILE A 137 -14.44 17.49 -7.88
N VAL A 138 -14.38 16.63 -8.89
CA VAL A 138 -15.54 16.09 -9.60
C VAL A 138 -15.92 14.73 -9.05
N LYS A 139 -14.93 13.91 -8.70
CA LYS A 139 -15.15 12.56 -8.20
C LYS A 139 -14.01 12.12 -7.30
N ILE A 140 -14.36 11.33 -6.30
CA ILE A 140 -13.43 10.57 -5.46
C ILE A 140 -13.57 9.12 -5.89
N LEU A 141 -12.48 8.50 -6.31
CA LEU A 141 -12.45 7.19 -6.98
C LEU A 141 -12.17 6.04 -6.03
N VAL A 142 -11.82 6.34 -4.78
CA VAL A 142 -11.45 5.37 -3.75
C VAL A 142 -12.25 5.63 -2.47
N ASP A 143 -12.74 4.57 -1.86
CA ASP A 143 -13.47 4.63 -0.59
C ASP A 143 -12.52 4.85 0.60
N ASP A 144 -13.03 5.46 1.67
CA ASP A 144 -12.27 5.65 2.90
C ASP A 144 -11.81 4.31 3.48
N MET A 145 -10.61 4.28 4.08
CA MET A 145 -10.01 3.09 4.70
C MET A 145 -9.77 1.93 3.73
N SER A 146 -9.60 2.22 2.43
CA SER A 146 -9.36 1.22 1.40
C SER A 146 -7.88 1.15 0.99
N PRO A 147 -7.38 -0.04 0.59
CA PRO A 147 -6.03 -0.17 0.05
C PRO A 147 -5.91 0.57 -1.29
N VAL A 148 -4.76 1.19 -1.51
CA VAL A 148 -4.39 1.84 -2.77
C VAL A 148 -3.01 1.39 -3.24
N GLU A 149 -2.85 1.33 -4.56
CA GLU A 149 -1.61 0.96 -5.24
C GLU A 149 -0.90 2.18 -5.84
N PHE A 150 0.35 1.99 -6.24
CA PHE A 150 1.10 3.00 -6.97
C PHE A 150 0.41 3.34 -8.30
N ASP A 151 0.33 4.62 -8.63
CA ASP A 151 -0.31 5.17 -9.83
C ASP A 151 -1.83 4.90 -9.91
N GLN A 152 -2.45 4.43 -8.83
CA GLN A 152 -3.90 4.24 -8.77
C GLN A 152 -4.62 5.60 -8.77
N PRO A 153 -5.64 5.80 -9.63
CA PRO A 153 -6.49 7.00 -9.60
C PRO A 153 -7.19 7.20 -8.25
N LEU A 154 -7.06 8.40 -7.67
CA LEU A 154 -7.70 8.79 -6.41
C LEU A 154 -8.83 9.80 -6.61
N PHE A 155 -8.58 10.82 -7.45
CA PHE A 155 -9.52 11.92 -7.68
C PHE A 155 -9.61 12.28 -9.16
N LEU A 156 -10.79 12.73 -9.59
CA LEU A 156 -10.97 13.47 -10.84
C LEU A 156 -11.19 14.94 -10.53
N VAL A 157 -10.45 15.80 -11.22
CA VAL A 157 -10.45 17.25 -11.03
C VAL A 157 -10.79 17.94 -12.35
N ASP A 158 -11.69 18.92 -12.27
CA ASP A 158 -11.93 19.87 -13.37
C ASP A 158 -11.01 21.08 -13.18
N PRO A 159 -10.03 21.32 -14.08
CA PRO A 159 -9.14 22.47 -13.98
C PRO A 159 -9.76 23.79 -14.49
N SER A 160 -10.98 23.74 -15.03
CA SER A 160 -11.66 24.87 -15.69
C SER A 160 -12.24 25.91 -14.74
#